data_AF-A0A9D0XRE8-F1
#
_entry.id   AF-A0A9D0XRE8-F1
#
_cell.length_a   1.000
_cell.length_b   1.000
_cell.length_c   1.000
_cell.angle_alpha   90.00
_cell.angle_beta   90.00
_cell.angle_gamma   90.00
#
_symmetry.space_group_name_H-M   'P 1'
#
loop_
_entity.id
_entity.type
_entity.pdbx_description
1 polymer ?
#
loop_
_entity_poly.entity_id
_entity_poly.type
_entity_poly.pdbx_seq_one_letter_code
_entity_poly.pdbx_strand_id
1 'polypeptide(L)'
;MRPDLEEEARWWLAQARSDFSALDVLFRAGKYDLVCFLSQQVAEKALKAYLIAQGEELILSHSVARLCSMAAEFDPAFSDLRREIKALTPYYVEARYPNALEEIPAVFFDENDAQEAMEMAEKALRFVERRFEKT
;
A
#
# COMPACT_ATOMS: atom_id res chain seq x y z
N MET A 1 18.01 -16.40 13.22
CA MET A 1 17.29 -15.69 14.31
C MET A 1 16.24 -14.85 13.64
N ARG A 2 14.97 -14.90 14.06
CA ARG A 2 13.98 -13.93 13.55
C ARG A 2 14.44 -12.53 13.98
N PRO A 3 14.36 -11.50 13.12
CA PRO A 3 14.58 -10.13 13.54
C PRO A 3 13.63 -9.79 14.69
N ASP A 4 14.02 -8.83 15.52
CA ASP A 4 13.07 -8.21 16.44
C ASP A 4 11.98 -7.46 15.64
N LEU A 5 10.77 -7.38 16.17
CA LEU A 5 9.61 -6.86 15.44
C LEU A 5 9.81 -5.40 15.02
N GLU A 6 10.56 -4.61 15.80
CA GLU A 6 10.89 -3.24 15.40
C GLU A 6 11.77 -3.19 14.15
N GLU A 7 12.76 -4.08 14.04
CA GLU A 7 13.64 -4.14 12.88
C GLU A 7 12.86 -4.62 11.64
N GLU A 8 12.02 -5.64 11.81
CA GLU A 8 11.14 -6.12 10.75
C GLU A 8 10.20 -5.01 10.26
N ALA A 9 9.54 -4.30 11.17
CA ALA A 9 8.68 -3.16 10.82
C ALA A 9 9.44 -2.10 10.02
N ARG A 10 10.69 -1.78 10.39
CA ARG A 10 11.55 -0.85 9.65
C ARG A 10 11.90 -1.36 8.25
N TRP A 11 12.11 -2.67 8.06
CA TRP A 11 12.33 -3.25 6.73
C TRP A 11 11.09 -3.15 5.84
N TRP A 12 9.90 -3.44 6.38
CA TRP A 12 8.64 -3.29 5.65
C TRP A 12 8.41 -1.85 5.20
N LEU A 13 8.67 -0.87 6.08
CA LEU A 13 8.56 0.54 5.74
C LEU A 13 9.60 0.97 4.70
N ALA A 14 10.84 0.49 4.83
CA ALA A 14 11.90 0.77 3.86
C ALA A 14 11.56 0.21 2.47
N GLN A 15 10.98 -0.99 2.40
CA GLN A 15 10.51 -1.56 1.13
C GLN A 15 9.37 -0.72 0.53
N ALA A 16 8.42 -0.25 1.35
CA ALA A 16 7.34 0.63 0.88
C ALA A 16 7.89 1.94 0.28
N ARG A 17 8.93 2.54 0.88
CA ARG A 17 9.63 3.72 0.33
C ARG A 17 10.31 3.41 -1.01
N SER A 18 10.99 2.27 -1.09
CA SER A 18 11.66 1.82 -2.31
C SER A 18 10.66 1.64 -3.46
N ASP A 19 9.55 0.94 -3.20
CA ASP A 19 8.48 0.73 -4.16
C ASP A 19 7.85 2.06 -4.61
N PHE A 20 7.61 2.99 -3.67
CA PHE A 20 7.07 4.31 -3.99
C PHE A 20 7.97 5.10 -4.94
N SER A 21 9.30 5.00 -4.75
CA SER A 21 10.27 5.67 -5.63
C SER A 21 10.24 5.17 -7.09
N ALA A 22 9.74 3.95 -7.33
CA ALA A 22 9.63 3.38 -8.67
C ALA A 22 8.35 3.82 -9.41
N LEU A 23 7.35 4.38 -8.72
CA LEU A 23 6.06 4.74 -9.31
C LEU A 23 6.21 5.77 -10.43
N ASP A 24 7.01 6.83 -10.25
CA ASP A 24 7.23 7.86 -11.28
C ASP A 24 7.88 7.28 -12.55
N VAL A 25 8.78 6.31 -12.39
CA VAL A 25 9.42 5.64 -13.54
C VAL A 25 8.39 4.83 -14.34
N LEU A 26 7.53 4.07 -13.64
CA LEU A 26 6.46 3.28 -14.28
C LEU A 26 5.41 4.16 -14.93
N PHE A 27 5.03 5.25 -14.27
CA PHE A 27 4.06 6.22 -14.76
C PHE A 27 4.53 6.85 -16.08
N ARG A 28 5.77 7.35 -16.12
CA ARG A 28 6.37 7.91 -17.34
C ARG A 28 6.55 6.90 -18.46
N ALA A 29 6.64 5.61 -18.12
CA ALA A 29 6.71 4.52 -19.09
C ALA A 29 5.32 4.09 -19.62
N GLY A 30 4.23 4.74 -19.18
CA GLY A 30 2.85 4.39 -19.55
C GLY A 30 2.43 3.01 -19.03
N LYS A 31 3.01 2.55 -17.92
CA LYS A 31 2.70 1.26 -17.29
C LYS A 31 1.68 1.44 -16.16
N TYR A 32 0.49 1.93 -16.51
CA TYR A 32 -0.53 2.36 -15.56
C TYR A 32 -1.06 1.21 -14.69
N ASP A 33 -1.24 0.02 -15.25
CA ASP A 33 -1.57 -1.20 -14.49
C ASP A 33 -0.53 -1.49 -13.40
N LEU A 34 0.76 -1.40 -13.74
CA LEU A 34 1.84 -1.61 -12.79
C LEU A 34 1.92 -0.49 -11.74
N VAL A 35 1.59 0.75 -12.10
CA VAL A 35 1.47 1.86 -11.13
C VAL A 35 0.35 1.59 -10.14
N CYS A 36 -0.83 1.18 -10.59
CA CYS A 36 -1.96 0.85 -9.73
C CYS A 36 -1.61 -0.31 -8.77
N PHE A 37 -1.03 -1.38 -9.30
CA PHE A 37 -0.58 -2.53 -8.49
C PHE A 37 0.47 -2.12 -7.46
N LEU A 38 1.53 -1.42 -7.88
CA LEU A 38 2.62 -1.05 -6.99
C LEU A 38 2.17 -0.02 -5.94
N SER A 39 1.24 0.87 -6.28
CA SER A 39 0.61 1.80 -5.35
C SER A 39 -0.15 1.05 -4.24
N GLN A 40 -0.90 0.00 -4.59
CA GLN A 40 -1.51 -0.88 -3.59
C GLN A 40 -0.45 -1.57 -2.71
N GLN A 41 0.66 -2.04 -3.29
CA GLN A 41 1.75 -2.67 -2.54
C GLN A 41 2.45 -1.69 -1.58
N VAL A 42 2.67 -0.44 -1.98
CA VAL A 42 3.21 0.62 -1.10
C VAL A 42 2.32 0.79 0.12
N ALA A 43 1.01 0.96 -0.09
CA ALA A 43 0.06 1.11 1.01
C ALA A 43 0.00 -0.13 1.91
N GLU A 44 -0.06 -1.34 1.32
CA GLU A 44 -0.05 -2.60 2.05
C GLU A 44 1.19 -2.73 2.95
N LYS A 45 2.38 -2.50 2.38
CA LYS A 45 3.65 -2.65 3.10
C LYS A 45 3.81 -1.60 4.19
N ALA A 46 3.41 -0.36 3.94
CA ALA A 46 3.39 0.68 4.97
C ALA A 46 2.44 0.31 6.12
N LEU A 47 1.21 -0.13 5.83
CA LEU A 47 0.26 -0.52 6.87
C LEU A 47 0.73 -1.75 7.66
N LYS A 48 1.34 -2.73 6.99
CA LYS A 48 1.95 -3.89 7.65
C LYS A 48 3.11 -3.48 8.55
N ALA A 49 3.97 -2.56 8.11
CA ALA A 49 5.04 -2.02 8.95
C ALA A 49 4.48 -1.48 10.28
N TYR A 50 3.41 -0.67 10.23
CA TYR A 50 2.79 -0.14 11.43
C TYR A 50 2.24 -1.25 12.34
N LEU A 51 1.49 -2.21 11.80
CA LEU A 51 0.91 -3.31 12.55
C LEU A 51 1.98 -4.18 13.23
N ILE A 52 3.06 -4.50 12.51
CA ILE A 52 4.21 -5.26 13.06
C ILE A 52 4.85 -4.49 14.22
N ALA A 53 4.99 -3.17 14.10
CA ALA A 53 5.48 -2.32 15.20
C ALA A 53 4.53 -2.29 16.42
N GLN A 54 3.25 -2.65 16.25
CA GLN A 54 2.31 -2.83 17.37
C GLN A 54 2.30 -4.26 17.94
N GLY A 55 3.15 -5.16 17.43
CA GLY A 55 3.27 -6.54 17.92
C GLY A 55 2.54 -7.60 17.08
N GLU A 56 1.97 -7.24 15.92
CA GLU A 56 1.28 -8.20 15.05
C GLU A 56 2.29 -9.05 14.25
N GLU A 57 2.43 -10.34 14.59
CA GLU A 57 3.39 -11.24 13.94
C GLU A 57 2.90 -11.87 12.62
N LEU A 58 1.59 -11.95 12.39
CA LEU A 58 1.03 -12.67 11.24
C LEU A 58 -0.10 -11.91 10.56
N ILE A 59 0.24 -11.21 9.48
CA ILE A 59 -0.71 -10.38 8.73
C ILE A 59 -0.94 -10.98 7.32
N LEU A 60 -1.98 -11.81 7.20
CA LEU A 60 -2.30 -12.54 5.95
C LEU A 60 -3.19 -11.75 4.97
N SER A 61 -3.55 -10.50 5.26
CA SER A 61 -4.41 -9.72 4.38
C SER A 61 -3.63 -8.86 3.38
N HIS A 62 -4.16 -8.77 2.16
CA HIS A 62 -3.76 -7.80 1.13
C HIS A 62 -4.76 -6.64 0.98
N SER A 63 -5.88 -6.69 1.72
CA SER A 63 -6.89 -5.64 1.63
C SER A 63 -6.43 -4.43 2.45
N VAL A 64 -6.08 -3.34 1.75
CA VAL A 64 -5.75 -2.05 2.36
C VAL A 64 -6.84 -1.62 3.34
N ALA A 65 -8.11 -1.77 2.95
CA ALA A 65 -9.25 -1.47 3.81
C ALA A 65 -9.27 -2.29 5.12
N ARG A 66 -8.88 -3.57 5.08
CA ARG A 66 -8.82 -4.43 6.27
C ARG A 66 -7.60 -4.11 7.13
N LEU A 67 -6.46 -3.84 6.51
CA LEU A 67 -5.23 -3.45 7.20
C LEU A 67 -5.42 -2.14 7.96
N CYS A 68 -6.08 -1.14 7.37
CA CYS A 68 -6.44 0.08 8.11
C CYS A 68 -7.40 -0.19 9.27
N SER A 69 -8.37 -1.10 9.11
CA SER A 69 -9.28 -1.47 10.21
C SER A 69 -8.52 -2.13 11.36
N MET A 70 -7.56 -3.01 11.07
CA MET A 70 -6.70 -3.60 12.11
C MET A 70 -5.85 -2.52 12.80
N ALA A 71 -5.27 -1.60 12.03
CA ALA A 71 -4.44 -0.53 12.57
C ALA A 71 -5.26 0.46 13.43
N ALA A 72 -6.55 0.63 13.11
CA ALA A 72 -7.47 1.50 13.85
C ALA A 72 -7.76 1.02 15.29
N GLU A 73 -7.50 -0.25 15.61
CA GLU A 73 -7.58 -0.76 16.98
C GLU A 73 -6.48 -0.18 17.88
N PHE A 74 -5.36 0.26 17.30
CA PHE A 74 -4.23 0.89 18.00
C PHE A 74 -4.25 2.42 17.88
N ASP A 75 -4.63 2.95 16.72
CA ASP A 75 -4.75 4.38 16.46
C ASP A 75 -6.00 4.69 15.62
N PRO A 76 -7.05 5.28 16.21
CA PRO A 76 -8.32 5.56 15.52
C PRO A 76 -8.19 6.40 14.23
N ALA A 77 -7.12 7.18 14.07
CA ALA A 77 -6.90 7.98 12.86
C ALA A 77 -6.75 7.13 11.59
N PHE A 78 -6.42 5.84 11.70
CA PHE A 78 -6.42 4.92 10.56
C PHE A 78 -7.83 4.71 9.98
N SER A 79 -8.90 4.98 10.74
CA SER A 79 -10.28 4.94 10.21
C SER A 79 -10.54 6.03 9.18
N ASP A 80 -9.97 7.21 9.36
CA ASP A 80 -10.08 8.31 8.40
C ASP A 80 -9.20 8.03 7.18
N LEU A 81 -7.94 7.60 7.39
CA LEU A 81 -7.07 7.16 6.29
C LEU A 81 -7.74 6.09 5.44
N ARG A 82 -8.41 5.10 6.06
CA ARG A 82 -9.14 4.04 5.35
C ARG A 82 -10.15 4.61 4.35
N ARG A 83 -10.85 5.70 4.70
CA ARG A 83 -11.84 6.31 3.80
C ARG A 83 -11.18 6.87 2.54
N GLU A 84 -9.94 7.34 2.68
CA GLU A 84 -9.16 7.93 1.59
C GLU A 84 -8.47 6.90 0.70
N ILE A 85 -8.04 5.75 1.23
CA ILE A 85 -7.16 4.81 0.49
C ILE A 85 -7.76 3.43 0.23
N LYS A 86 -8.97 3.13 0.73
CA LYS A 86 -9.61 1.80 0.54
C LYS A 86 -9.78 1.40 -0.93
N ALA A 87 -9.82 2.37 -1.85
CA ALA A 87 -9.95 2.12 -3.28
C ALA A 87 -8.71 1.44 -3.88
N LEU A 88 -7.58 1.38 -3.16
CA LEU A 88 -6.42 0.60 -3.58
C LEU A 88 -6.63 -0.92 -3.46
N THR A 89 -7.58 -1.40 -2.63
CA THR A 89 -7.75 -2.85 -2.38
C THR A 89 -7.91 -3.69 -3.66
N PRO A 90 -8.76 -3.33 -4.64
CA PRO A 90 -8.99 -4.15 -5.83
C PRO A 90 -7.75 -4.30 -6.72
N TYR A 91 -6.87 -3.30 -6.77
CA TYR A 91 -5.64 -3.33 -7.57
C TYR A 91 -4.68 -4.46 -7.19
N TYR A 92 -4.83 -5.07 -6.01
CA TYR A 92 -4.09 -6.29 -5.70
C TYR A 92 -4.37 -7.39 -6.73
N VAL A 93 -5.60 -7.55 -7.23
CA VAL A 93 -5.97 -8.60 -8.18
C VAL A 93 -6.17 -8.03 -9.58
N GLU A 94 -6.95 -6.98 -9.71
CA GLU A 94 -7.43 -6.45 -11.00
C GLU A 94 -6.27 -5.94 -11.87
N ALA A 95 -5.26 -5.30 -11.27
CA ALA A 95 -4.10 -4.78 -11.99
C ALA A 95 -3.11 -5.86 -12.47
N ARG A 96 -3.38 -7.15 -12.26
CA ARG A 96 -2.47 -8.25 -12.61
C ARG A 96 -3.09 -9.33 -13.48
N TYR A 97 -4.38 -9.60 -13.30
CA TYR A 97 -5.01 -10.80 -13.84
C TYR A 97 -6.09 -10.46 -14.86
N PRO A 98 -5.93 -10.85 -16.14
CA PRO A 98 -6.95 -10.60 -17.16
C PRO A 98 -8.32 -11.19 -16.83
N ASN A 99 -8.40 -12.28 -16.07
CA ASN A 99 -9.68 -12.88 -15.68
C ASN A 99 -10.40 -12.15 -14.53
N ALA A 100 -9.82 -11.07 -14.01
CA ALA A 100 -10.46 -10.18 -13.04
C ALA A 100 -11.15 -8.98 -13.71
N LEU A 101 -10.97 -8.81 -15.02
CA LEU A 101 -11.47 -7.68 -15.81
C LEU A 101 -12.13 -8.21 -17.09
N GLU A 102 -12.80 -7.31 -17.82
CA GLU A 102 -13.34 -7.61 -19.15
C GLU A 102 -12.25 -7.52 -20.26
N GLU A 103 -11.05 -7.02 -19.92
CA GLU A 103 -9.90 -6.85 -20.81
C GLU A 103 -8.57 -7.13 -20.06
N ILE A 104 -7.41 -7.02 -20.73
CA ILE A 104 -6.11 -7.12 -20.05
C ILE A 104 -5.82 -5.87 -19.20
N PRO A 105 -5.19 -5.99 -18.02
CA PRO A 105 -4.91 -4.84 -17.15
C PRO A 105 -4.14 -3.71 -17.84
N ALA A 106 -3.17 -4.07 -18.69
CA ALA A 106 -2.28 -3.14 -19.39
C ALA A 106 -2.97 -2.16 -20.36
N VAL A 107 -4.26 -2.37 -20.69
CA VAL A 107 -5.07 -1.45 -21.50
C VAL A 107 -6.30 -0.93 -20.75
N PHE A 108 -6.73 -1.63 -19.70
CA PHE A 108 -7.89 -1.28 -18.91
C PHE A 108 -7.65 -0.04 -18.03
N PHE A 109 -6.47 0.05 -17.40
CA PHE A 109 -6.12 1.17 -16.53
C PHE A 109 -5.49 2.31 -17.32
N ASP A 110 -5.92 3.54 -17.02
CA ASP A 110 -5.44 4.75 -17.67
C ASP A 110 -4.53 5.62 -16.77
N GLU A 111 -4.12 6.77 -17.31
CA GLU A 111 -3.26 7.73 -16.60
C GLU A 111 -3.91 8.27 -15.32
N ASN A 112 -5.22 8.49 -15.32
CA ASN A 112 -5.94 9.02 -14.16
C ASN A 112 -6.01 7.96 -13.04
N ASP A 113 -6.33 6.71 -13.39
CA ASP A 113 -6.31 5.59 -12.43
C ASP A 113 -4.96 5.51 -11.73
N ALA A 114 -3.88 5.56 -12.52
CA ALA A 114 -2.52 5.50 -12.02
C ALA A 114 -2.18 6.70 -11.13
N GLN A 115 -2.59 7.92 -11.51
CA GLN A 115 -2.34 9.11 -10.72
C GLN A 115 -3.08 9.06 -9.38
N GLU A 116 -4.36 8.72 -9.37
CA GLU A 116 -5.16 8.59 -8.14
C GLU A 116 -4.57 7.51 -7.22
N ALA A 117 -4.11 6.39 -7.79
CA ALA A 117 -3.45 5.33 -7.05
C ALA A 117 -2.15 5.82 -6.38
N MET A 118 -1.31 6.57 -7.11
CA MET A 118 -0.08 7.16 -6.56
C MET A 118 -0.36 8.13 -5.41
N GLU A 119 -1.37 8.98 -5.54
CA GLU A 119 -1.77 9.92 -4.49
C GLU A 119 -2.23 9.19 -3.22
N MET A 120 -3.03 8.13 -3.36
CA MET A 120 -3.44 7.29 -2.23
C MET A 120 -2.26 6.55 -1.59
N ALA A 121 -1.33 6.03 -2.38
CA ALA A 121 -0.12 5.37 -1.89
C ALA A 121 0.78 6.34 -1.10
N GLU A 122 0.96 7.56 -1.62
CA GLU A 122 1.72 8.61 -0.94
C GLU A 122 1.09 8.97 0.40
N LYS A 123 -0.23 9.16 0.44
CA LYS A 123 -0.98 9.41 1.68
C LYS A 123 -0.73 8.31 2.70
N ALA A 124 -0.85 7.04 2.29
CA ALA A 124 -0.63 5.89 3.18
C ALA A 124 0.81 5.88 3.73
N LEU A 125 1.81 6.02 2.85
CA LEU A 125 3.21 5.99 3.22
C LEU A 125 3.55 7.11 4.21
N ARG A 126 3.27 8.37 3.84
CA ARG A 126 3.54 9.53 4.71
C ARG A 126 2.80 9.44 6.04
N PHE A 127 1.58 8.90 6.04
CA PHE A 127 0.80 8.73 7.26
C PHE A 127 1.45 7.76 8.23
N VAL A 128 1.97 6.64 7.72
CA VAL A 128 2.70 5.67 8.54
C VAL A 128 4.05 6.22 8.99
N GLU A 129 4.82 6.86 8.10
CA GLU A 129 6.14 7.41 8.43
C GLU A 129 6.10 8.36 9.64
N ARG A 130 5.10 9.24 9.72
CA ARG A 130 4.91 10.16 10.86
C ARG A 130 4.69 9.48 12.21
N ARG A 131 4.36 8.18 12.22
CA ARG A 131 4.20 7.38 13.45
C ARG A 131 5.50 6.72 13.88
N PHE A 132 6.42 6.48 12.96
CA PHE A 132 7.77 5.99 13.24
C PHE A 132 8.72 7.12 13.67
N GLU A 133 8.43 8.37 13.29
CA GLU A 133 9.20 9.55 13.73
C GLU A 133 8.90 10.00 15.17
N LYS A 134 7.82 9.47 15.78
CA LYS A 134 7.36 9.84 17.12
C LYS A 134 7.77 8.83 18.21
N THR A 135 8.59 7.85 17.86
CA THR A 135 9.20 6.85 18.77
C THR A 135 10.65 7.22 19.02
#